data_AF-A0A7X8ZKX3-F1
#
_entry.id   AF-A0A7X8ZKX3-F1
#
_cell.length_a   1.000
_cell.length_b   1.000
_cell.length_c   1.000
_cell.angle_alpha   90.00
_cell.angle_beta   90.00
_cell.angle_gamma   90.00
#
_symmetry.space_group_name_H-M   'P 1'
#
loop_
_entity.id
_entity.type
_entity.pdbx_description
1 polymer ?
#
loop_
_entity_poly.entity_id
_entity_poly.type
_entity_poly.pdbx_seq_one_letter_code
_entity_poly.pdbx_strand_id
1 'polypeptide(L)'
;MKILINSCFSANIAVLFLALLLSGCVSSRPPETVVSASSSPPLPAVLTLLEPVPDPLEGCNRSVQVFNQTLVSHLIRPFSQAYNFILPELARESISHASYNLGYPRRAVNCLLQGKFSASWDETKRFGINSTVGILGLRDPASAWGIPRHNEDFGQTFADYGLGEGFFFNLPLLGPSNGRDALGKVCDFPFDLAFWLFSGDTALAVGGLRGGNQIAGQAESLHRFFSSQYDSYPLTKAFHTWCRKAQAADYQLPDSPGDPDQSFGYMLLQPRDPDYGLRARNRTVQVGTATSRLPYTCYPVKEARGIVVILPGLGGHRLSNGVTALAELLNSAQLSVIAISSSLSPDYFLHLPEAAPPGYFLSDCRQMVQALQAVLADFRQKFAADSQPCSLLGFSLGALNTLYLADLICQGEAGALQFEHYLAINPPKDVFAALQRIDEFFALPERWPEEEQQRRLEEI
;
A
#
# COMPACT_ATOMS: atom_id res chain seq x y z
N MET A 1 -16.40 -37.99 -24.81
CA MET A 1 -15.81 -38.53 -23.55
C MET A 1 -14.27 -38.49 -23.49
N LYS A 2 -13.57 -37.79 -24.40
CA LYS A 2 -12.11 -37.52 -24.32
C LYS A 2 -11.77 -36.04 -24.05
N ILE A 3 -12.77 -35.17 -23.96
CA ILE A 3 -12.61 -33.72 -23.70
C ILE A 3 -12.66 -33.40 -22.18
N LEU A 4 -13.22 -34.30 -21.36
CA LEU A 4 -13.27 -34.13 -19.90
C LEU A 4 -11.96 -34.51 -19.17
N ILE A 5 -11.03 -35.21 -19.82
CA ILE A 5 -9.82 -35.74 -19.16
C ILE A 5 -8.63 -34.77 -19.27
N ASN A 6 -8.55 -33.96 -20.33
CA ASN A 6 -7.45 -33.00 -20.50
C ASN A 6 -7.64 -31.69 -19.72
N SER A 7 -8.88 -31.34 -19.34
CA SER A 7 -9.18 -30.13 -18.55
C SER A 7 -8.88 -30.28 -17.06
N CYS A 8 -8.62 -31.50 -16.58
CA CYS A 8 -8.20 -31.74 -15.20
C CYS A 8 -6.74 -31.35 -14.95
N PHE A 9 -5.86 -31.32 -15.97
CA PHE A 9 -4.42 -31.18 -15.72
C PHE A 9 -4.00 -29.77 -15.27
N SER A 10 -4.69 -28.72 -15.73
CA SER A 10 -4.45 -27.33 -15.29
C SER A 10 -5.15 -27.00 -13.96
N ALA A 11 -6.35 -27.55 -13.72
CA ALA A 11 -7.05 -27.46 -12.43
C ALA A 11 -6.30 -28.21 -11.32
N ASN A 12 -5.60 -29.30 -11.67
CA ASN A 12 -4.84 -30.11 -10.74
C ASN A 12 -3.61 -29.40 -10.17
N ILE A 13 -3.02 -28.39 -10.83
CA ILE A 13 -1.84 -27.70 -10.26
C ILE A 13 -2.25 -26.78 -9.12
N ALA A 14 -3.37 -26.06 -9.24
CA ALA A 14 -3.89 -25.22 -8.16
C ALA A 14 -4.40 -26.06 -6.98
N VAL A 15 -5.04 -27.20 -7.24
CA VAL A 15 -5.51 -28.14 -6.21
C VAL A 15 -4.35 -28.94 -5.59
N LEU A 16 -3.31 -29.33 -6.35
CA LEU A 16 -2.09 -29.92 -5.79
C LEU A 16 -1.33 -28.92 -4.94
N PHE A 17 -1.23 -27.64 -5.34
CA PHE A 17 -0.58 -26.61 -4.54
C PHE A 17 -1.32 -26.38 -3.21
N LEU A 18 -2.66 -26.35 -3.25
CA LEU A 18 -3.50 -26.22 -2.05
C LEU A 18 -3.42 -27.47 -1.15
N ALA A 19 -3.29 -28.67 -1.73
CA ALA A 19 -3.11 -29.93 -1.00
C ALA A 19 -1.69 -30.13 -0.44
N LEU A 20 -0.66 -29.64 -1.14
CA LEU A 20 0.74 -29.65 -0.66
C LEU A 20 0.96 -28.69 0.51
N LEU A 21 0.19 -27.60 0.60
CA LEU A 21 0.21 -26.67 1.74
C LEU A 21 -0.36 -27.27 3.03
N LEU A 22 -1.18 -28.33 2.94
CA LEU A 22 -1.71 -29.05 4.10
C LEU A 22 -0.76 -30.13 4.65
N SER A 23 0.39 -30.37 4.00
CA SER A 23 1.32 -31.46 4.35
C SER A 23 2.64 -30.99 4.99
N GLY A 24 2.73 -29.73 5.43
CA GLY A 24 3.95 -29.15 6.00
C GLY A 24 4.10 -29.33 7.51
N CYS A 25 4.90 -30.33 7.90
CA CYS A 25 5.61 -30.58 9.17
C CYS A 25 5.16 -29.87 10.47
N VAL A 26 4.65 -30.69 11.40
CA VAL A 26 4.69 -30.46 12.86
C VAL A 26 6.16 -30.30 13.29
N SER A 27 6.53 -29.11 13.75
CA SER A 27 7.77 -28.87 14.50
C SER A 27 7.45 -28.92 15.99
N SER A 28 7.81 -30.02 16.67
CA SER A 28 7.68 -30.14 18.11
C SER A 28 8.64 -29.18 18.82
N ARG A 29 8.12 -28.15 19.50
CA ARG A 29 8.89 -27.35 20.47
C ARG A 29 9.04 -28.10 21.80
N PRO A 30 10.20 -28.00 22.49
CA PRO A 30 10.33 -28.51 23.86
C PRO A 30 9.55 -27.64 24.86
N PRO A 31 9.22 -28.16 26.05
CA PRO A 31 8.23 -27.56 26.94
C PRO A 31 8.76 -26.26 27.57
N GLU A 32 8.13 -25.13 27.23
CA GLU A 32 8.20 -23.93 28.05
C GLU A 32 7.33 -24.14 29.29
N THR A 33 7.92 -23.87 30.45
CA THR A 33 7.26 -23.91 31.75
C THR A 33 6.01 -23.03 31.73
N VAL A 34 4.85 -23.68 31.88
CA VAL A 34 3.56 -23.02 32.06
C VAL A 34 3.59 -22.25 33.38
N VAL A 35 3.82 -20.94 33.30
CA VAL A 35 3.32 -20.02 34.32
C VAL A 35 1.82 -19.98 34.10
N SER A 36 1.08 -20.60 35.02
CA SER A 36 -0.38 -20.61 35.04
C SER A 36 -0.92 -19.19 34.85
N ALA A 37 -1.50 -18.91 33.69
CA ALA A 37 -2.26 -17.70 33.46
C ALA A 37 -3.49 -17.75 34.37
N SER A 38 -3.54 -16.84 35.33
CA SER A 38 -4.74 -16.54 36.10
C SER A 38 -5.87 -16.17 35.14
N SER A 39 -7.03 -16.78 35.34
CA SER A 39 -8.29 -16.45 34.67
C SER A 39 -8.67 -15.01 34.98
N SER A 40 -8.15 -14.11 34.14
CA SER A 40 -8.55 -12.72 34.04
C SER A 40 -9.36 -12.66 32.73
N PRO A 41 -10.51 -11.95 32.68
CA PRO A 41 -11.14 -11.67 31.40
C PRO A 41 -10.09 -10.99 30.50
N PRO A 42 -10.06 -11.27 29.19
CA PRO A 42 -9.16 -10.55 28.30
C PRO A 42 -9.42 -9.06 28.50
N LEU A 43 -8.37 -8.31 28.85
CA LEU A 43 -8.40 -6.85 28.84
C LEU A 43 -9.07 -6.42 27.54
N PRO A 44 -10.04 -5.49 27.54
CA PRO A 44 -10.67 -5.04 26.31
C PRO A 44 -9.53 -4.56 25.42
N ALA A 45 -9.30 -5.32 24.35
CA ALA A 45 -8.24 -5.02 23.41
C ALA A 45 -8.45 -3.59 22.94
N VAL A 46 -7.36 -2.82 22.91
CA VAL A 46 -7.22 -1.57 22.16
C VAL A 46 -8.22 -1.60 21.02
N LEU A 47 -9.26 -0.76 21.09
CA LEU A 47 -10.32 -0.69 20.10
C LEU A 47 -9.62 -0.39 18.77
N THR A 48 -9.31 -1.45 18.04
CA THR A 48 -8.77 -1.33 16.70
C THR A 48 -9.98 -0.81 15.97
N LEU A 49 -9.94 0.45 15.51
CA LEU A 49 -11.10 1.15 14.93
C LEU A 49 -11.83 0.32 13.85
N LEU A 50 -11.21 -0.75 13.36
CA LEU A 50 -11.81 -1.81 12.57
C LEU A 50 -11.23 -3.16 13.05
N GLU A 51 -12.07 -4.07 13.55
CA GLU A 51 -11.64 -5.44 13.85
C GLU A 51 -11.45 -6.23 12.54
N PRO A 52 -10.21 -6.67 12.23
CA PRO A 52 -9.95 -7.47 11.04
C PRO A 52 -10.48 -8.91 11.21
N VAL A 53 -10.74 -9.62 10.10
CA VAL A 53 -11.23 -11.01 10.12
C VAL A 53 -10.38 -11.89 11.07
N PRO A 54 -10.98 -12.80 11.86
CA PRO A 54 -10.21 -13.71 12.71
C PRO A 54 -9.10 -14.44 11.95
N ASP A 55 -7.93 -14.54 12.55
CA ASP A 55 -6.74 -15.14 11.93
C ASP A 55 -6.11 -16.20 12.84
N PRO A 56 -6.61 -17.44 12.77
CA PRO A 56 -6.07 -18.56 13.54
C PRO A 56 -4.70 -19.04 13.02
N LEU A 57 -4.28 -18.57 11.84
CA LEU A 57 -3.06 -19.03 11.15
C LEU A 57 -2.02 -17.90 11.02
N GLU A 58 -2.02 -16.94 11.93
CA GLU A 58 -1.20 -15.72 11.82
C GLU A 58 0.28 -16.02 11.57
N GLY A 59 0.86 -17.02 12.25
CA GLY A 59 2.26 -17.42 12.04
C GLY A 59 2.56 -17.88 10.62
N CYS A 60 1.67 -18.71 10.04
CA CYS A 60 1.78 -19.17 8.66
C CYS A 60 1.55 -18.01 7.68
N ASN A 61 0.53 -17.20 7.91
CA ASN A 61 0.15 -16.07 7.05
C ASN A 61 1.23 -14.98 7.01
N ARG A 62 1.90 -14.71 8.14
CA ARG A 62 3.08 -13.84 8.21
C ARG A 62 4.25 -14.41 7.42
N SER A 63 4.49 -15.72 7.48
CA SER A 63 5.52 -16.37 6.67
C SER A 63 5.25 -16.24 5.17
N VAL A 64 3.98 -16.44 4.75
CA VAL A 64 3.55 -16.19 3.37
C VAL A 64 3.66 -14.70 3.00
N GLN A 65 3.41 -13.79 3.94
CA GLN A 65 3.59 -12.36 3.71
C GLN A 65 5.06 -12.01 3.41
N VAL A 66 6.00 -12.54 4.20
CA VAL A 66 7.43 -12.35 3.93
C VAL A 66 7.82 -12.95 2.57
N PHE A 67 7.30 -14.12 2.23
CA PHE A 67 7.49 -14.72 0.90
C PHE A 67 6.97 -13.80 -0.21
N ASN A 68 5.73 -13.31 -0.11
CA ASN A 68 5.12 -12.40 -1.08
C ASN A 68 5.91 -11.09 -1.22
N GLN A 69 6.33 -10.48 -0.11
CA GLN A 69 7.16 -9.26 -0.12
C GLN A 69 8.51 -9.50 -0.81
N THR A 70 9.14 -10.65 -0.53
CA THR A 70 10.42 -11.02 -1.14
C THR A 70 10.26 -11.22 -2.64
N LEU A 71 9.21 -11.94 -3.05
CA LEU A 71 8.85 -12.17 -4.44
C LEU A 71 8.56 -10.84 -5.17
N VAL A 72 7.80 -9.95 -4.52
CA VAL A 72 7.51 -8.62 -5.04
C VAL A 72 8.80 -7.84 -5.29
N SER A 73 9.67 -7.79 -4.29
CA SER A 73 10.87 -6.95 -4.33
C SER A 73 11.95 -7.48 -5.27
N HIS A 74 12.12 -8.81 -5.37
CA HIS A 74 13.24 -9.42 -6.09
C HIS A 74 12.90 -9.99 -7.47
N LEU A 75 11.62 -10.27 -7.75
CA LEU A 75 11.22 -10.87 -9.03
C LEU A 75 10.16 -10.05 -9.75
N ILE A 76 9.03 -9.78 -9.10
CA ILE A 76 7.90 -9.10 -9.75
C ILE A 76 8.24 -7.64 -10.11
N ARG A 77 8.88 -6.89 -9.20
CA ARG A 77 9.28 -5.50 -9.45
C ARG A 77 10.28 -5.36 -10.60
N PRO A 78 11.42 -6.07 -10.64
CA PRO A 78 12.32 -5.99 -11.79
C PRO A 78 11.67 -6.49 -13.09
N PHE A 79 10.84 -7.53 -13.02
CA PHE A 79 10.02 -7.97 -14.17
C PHE A 79 9.11 -6.84 -14.65
N SER A 80 8.38 -6.19 -13.75
CA SER A 80 7.49 -5.06 -14.06
C SER A 80 8.26 -3.91 -14.72
N GLN A 81 9.44 -3.56 -14.22
CA GLN A 81 10.27 -2.51 -14.82
C GLN A 81 10.68 -2.86 -16.25
N ALA A 82 11.10 -4.10 -16.50
CA ALA A 82 11.42 -4.56 -17.84
C ALA A 82 10.18 -4.60 -18.75
N TYR A 83 9.05 -5.12 -18.25
CA TYR A 83 7.79 -5.20 -18.96
C TYR A 83 7.28 -3.82 -19.38
N ASN A 84 7.29 -2.85 -18.45
CA ASN A 84 6.87 -1.47 -18.68
C ASN A 84 7.85 -0.70 -19.60
N PHE A 85 9.13 -1.09 -19.62
CA PHE A 85 10.10 -0.54 -20.55
C PHE A 85 9.90 -1.07 -21.98
N ILE A 86 9.55 -2.34 -22.13
CA ILE A 86 9.37 -3.00 -23.44
C ILE A 86 8.00 -2.64 -24.05
N LEU A 87 6.94 -2.66 -23.24
CA LEU A 87 5.57 -2.46 -23.71
C LEU A 87 5.08 -1.03 -23.43
N PRO A 88 4.65 -0.30 -24.48
CA PRO A 88 4.11 1.04 -24.30
C PRO A 88 2.82 0.98 -23.48
N GLU A 89 2.52 2.08 -22.77
CA GLU A 89 1.33 2.24 -21.93
C GLU A 89 0.03 1.87 -22.64
N LEU A 90 -0.16 2.35 -23.88
CA LEU A 90 -1.33 2.02 -24.70
C LEU A 90 -1.55 0.50 -24.87
N ALA A 91 -0.47 -0.28 -25.01
CA ALA A 91 -0.58 -1.74 -25.14
C ALA A 91 -0.96 -2.38 -23.79
N ARG A 92 -0.36 -1.92 -22.69
CA ARG A 92 -0.67 -2.40 -21.33
C ARG A 92 -2.12 -2.10 -20.94
N GLU A 93 -2.60 -0.90 -21.25
CA GLU A 93 -4.00 -0.51 -21.08
C GLU A 93 -4.93 -1.38 -21.94
N SER A 94 -4.57 -1.61 -23.21
CA SER A 94 -5.37 -2.46 -24.09
C SER A 94 -5.49 -3.89 -23.57
N ILE A 95 -4.41 -4.46 -23.01
CA ILE A 95 -4.43 -5.77 -22.36
C ILE A 95 -5.33 -5.75 -21.11
N SER A 96 -5.27 -4.69 -20.31
CA SER A 96 -6.14 -4.51 -19.13
C SER A 96 -7.62 -4.43 -19.52
N HIS A 97 -7.96 -3.65 -20.55
CA HIS A 97 -9.34 -3.55 -21.05
C HIS A 97 -9.84 -4.87 -21.62
N ALA A 98 -9.03 -5.58 -22.41
CA ALA A 98 -9.42 -6.87 -22.96
C ALA A 98 -9.59 -7.91 -21.84
N SER A 99 -8.71 -7.91 -20.84
CA SER A 99 -8.81 -8.76 -19.64
C SER A 99 -10.09 -8.52 -18.86
N TYR A 100 -10.48 -7.25 -18.72
CA TYR A 100 -11.73 -6.86 -18.09
C TYR A 100 -12.95 -7.31 -18.91
N ASN A 101 -12.91 -7.13 -20.23
CA ASN A 101 -13.99 -7.53 -21.13
C ASN A 101 -14.21 -9.06 -21.11
N LEU A 102 -13.15 -9.87 -21.06
CA LEU A 102 -13.22 -11.33 -20.96
C LEU A 102 -13.87 -11.82 -19.64
N GLY A 103 -13.70 -11.05 -18.55
CA GLY A 103 -14.33 -11.34 -17.26
C GLY A 103 -15.79 -10.91 -17.13
N TYR A 104 -16.45 -10.50 -18.23
CA TYR A 104 -17.84 -10.05 -18.25
C TYR A 104 -18.85 -11.06 -17.65
N PRO A 105 -18.84 -12.36 -18.02
CA PRO A 105 -19.88 -13.28 -17.54
C PRO A 105 -19.91 -13.37 -16.02
N ARG A 106 -18.73 -13.39 -15.38
CA ARG A 106 -18.59 -13.36 -13.92
C ARG A 106 -19.36 -12.19 -13.31
N ARG A 107 -19.15 -10.97 -13.81
CA ARG A 107 -19.78 -9.77 -13.24
C ARG A 107 -21.29 -9.75 -13.51
N ALA A 108 -21.70 -10.02 -14.74
CA ALA A 108 -23.12 -10.01 -15.12
C ALA A 108 -23.94 -11.04 -14.33
N VAL A 109 -23.41 -12.26 -14.15
CA VAL A 109 -24.07 -13.33 -13.38
C VAL A 109 -24.15 -12.95 -11.90
N ASN A 110 -23.06 -12.47 -11.30
CA ASN A 110 -23.07 -12.09 -9.90
C ASN A 110 -24.00 -10.90 -9.61
N CYS A 111 -24.04 -9.89 -10.49
CA CYS A 111 -25.05 -8.83 -10.40
C CYS A 111 -26.49 -9.39 -10.42
N LEU A 112 -26.78 -10.37 -11.29
CA LEU A 112 -28.11 -10.99 -11.36
C LEU A 112 -28.44 -11.79 -10.10
N LEU A 113 -27.48 -12.55 -9.59
CA LEU A 113 -27.66 -13.35 -8.37
C LEU A 113 -27.95 -12.46 -7.17
N GLN A 114 -27.27 -11.32 -7.07
CA GLN A 114 -27.51 -10.30 -6.03
C GLN A 114 -28.75 -9.43 -6.30
N GLY A 115 -29.57 -9.73 -7.33
CA GLY A 115 -30.78 -8.97 -7.66
C GLY A 115 -30.54 -7.58 -8.28
N LYS A 116 -29.29 -7.23 -8.60
CA LYS A 116 -28.87 -5.95 -9.18
C LYS A 116 -29.06 -5.93 -10.70
N PHE A 117 -30.31 -5.95 -11.16
CA PHE A 117 -30.64 -6.01 -12.60
C PHE A 117 -30.07 -4.84 -13.41
N SER A 118 -30.11 -3.61 -12.87
CA SER A 118 -29.54 -2.44 -13.55
C SER A 118 -28.03 -2.56 -13.72
N ALA A 119 -27.32 -3.00 -12.68
CA ALA A 119 -25.88 -3.19 -12.70
C ALA A 119 -25.46 -4.28 -13.71
N SER A 120 -26.20 -5.39 -13.74
CA SER A 120 -25.98 -6.45 -14.73
C SER A 120 -26.16 -5.93 -16.16
N TRP A 121 -27.22 -5.14 -16.39
CA TRP A 121 -27.48 -4.55 -17.70
C TRP A 121 -26.41 -3.55 -18.12
N ASP A 122 -25.88 -2.76 -17.18
CA ASP A 122 -24.75 -1.87 -17.45
C ASP A 122 -23.50 -2.66 -17.85
N GLU A 123 -23.15 -3.74 -17.14
CA GLU A 123 -22.06 -4.63 -17.55
C GLU A 123 -22.29 -5.27 -18.94
N THR A 124 -23.52 -5.64 -19.28
CA THR A 124 -23.88 -6.16 -20.61
C THR A 124 -23.68 -5.11 -21.69
N LYS A 125 -24.13 -3.87 -21.48
CA LYS A 125 -23.89 -2.75 -22.41
C LYS A 125 -22.38 -2.55 -22.59
N ARG A 126 -21.62 -2.50 -21.49
CA ARG A 126 -20.16 -2.33 -21.52
C ARG A 126 -19.50 -3.43 -22.34
N PHE A 127 -19.87 -4.69 -22.13
CA PHE A 127 -19.35 -5.81 -22.91
C PHE A 127 -19.68 -5.66 -24.41
N GLY A 128 -20.92 -5.35 -24.76
CA GLY A 128 -21.33 -5.19 -26.16
C GLY A 128 -20.60 -4.04 -26.85
N ILE A 129 -20.53 -2.88 -26.20
CA ILE A 129 -19.88 -1.66 -26.71
C ILE A 129 -18.37 -1.87 -26.84
N ASN A 130 -17.72 -2.40 -25.81
CA ASN A 130 -16.27 -2.60 -25.81
C ASN A 130 -15.87 -3.72 -26.77
N SER A 131 -16.69 -4.76 -26.93
CA SER A 131 -16.42 -5.82 -27.91
C SER A 131 -16.57 -5.35 -29.36
N THR A 132 -17.48 -4.41 -29.63
CA THR A 132 -17.74 -3.91 -30.99
C THR A 132 -16.91 -2.66 -31.31
N VAL A 133 -17.26 -1.52 -30.71
CA VAL A 133 -16.59 -0.22 -30.90
C VAL A 133 -15.20 -0.23 -30.28
N GLY A 134 -15.04 -0.93 -29.15
CA GLY A 134 -13.76 -1.05 -28.45
C GLY A 134 -12.81 -2.10 -29.02
N ILE A 135 -13.09 -2.68 -30.20
CA ILE A 135 -12.24 -3.67 -30.88
C ILE A 135 -11.98 -4.89 -29.98
N LEU A 136 -12.99 -5.74 -29.81
CA LEU A 136 -12.92 -6.95 -28.96
C LEU A 136 -12.55 -6.69 -27.48
N GLY A 137 -12.78 -5.47 -27.02
CA GLY A 137 -12.48 -5.05 -25.65
C GLY A 137 -11.09 -4.47 -25.47
N LEU A 138 -10.29 -4.27 -26.52
CA LEU A 138 -8.97 -3.60 -26.41
C LEU A 138 -9.09 -2.13 -26.02
N ARG A 139 -10.26 -1.51 -26.19
CA ARG A 139 -10.57 -0.15 -25.74
C ARG A 139 -11.86 -0.15 -24.92
N ASP A 140 -12.04 0.91 -24.14
CA ASP A 140 -13.19 1.08 -23.27
C ASP A 140 -14.04 2.34 -23.58
N PRO A 141 -14.70 2.40 -24.76
CA PRO A 141 -15.63 3.47 -25.09
C PRO A 141 -16.83 3.56 -24.13
N ALA A 142 -17.21 2.46 -23.49
CA ALA A 142 -18.35 2.46 -22.58
C ALA A 142 -18.14 3.36 -21.33
N SER A 143 -16.89 3.45 -20.82
CA SER A 143 -16.59 4.41 -19.75
C SER A 143 -16.62 5.85 -20.23
N ALA A 144 -16.16 6.13 -21.46
CA ALA A 144 -16.25 7.46 -22.05
C ALA A 144 -17.71 7.93 -22.25
N TRP A 145 -18.66 6.99 -22.30
CA TRP A 145 -20.09 7.25 -22.36
C TRP A 145 -20.78 7.27 -20.99
N GLY A 146 -20.02 7.20 -19.89
CA GLY A 146 -20.55 7.30 -18.53
C GLY A 146 -21.29 6.06 -18.04
N ILE A 147 -21.09 4.89 -18.65
CA ILE A 147 -21.72 3.64 -18.19
C ILE A 147 -20.91 3.11 -16.98
N PRO A 148 -21.52 2.98 -15.79
CA PRO A 148 -20.80 2.59 -14.57
C PRO A 148 -20.26 1.15 -14.66
N ARG A 149 -19.14 0.91 -13.99
CA ARG A 149 -18.53 -0.42 -13.83
C ARG A 149 -18.99 -1.04 -12.51
N HIS A 150 -19.33 -2.33 -12.55
CA HIS A 150 -19.75 -3.11 -11.39
C HIS A 150 -18.89 -4.35 -11.26
N ASN A 151 -17.95 -4.35 -10.31
CA ASN A 151 -16.94 -5.40 -10.15
C ASN A 151 -17.41 -6.55 -9.25
N GLU A 152 -18.58 -7.09 -9.53
CA GLU A 152 -19.17 -8.17 -8.75
C GLU A 152 -18.45 -9.52 -8.93
N ASP A 153 -18.39 -10.28 -7.85
CA ASP A 153 -17.79 -11.62 -7.78
C ASP A 153 -18.59 -12.55 -6.86
N PHE A 154 -18.34 -13.86 -6.93
CA PHE A 154 -19.08 -14.81 -6.10
C PHE A 154 -18.84 -14.63 -4.60
N GLY A 155 -17.71 -14.03 -4.18
CA GLY A 155 -17.49 -13.70 -2.77
C GLY A 155 -18.46 -12.64 -2.26
N GLN A 156 -18.74 -11.61 -3.07
CA GLN A 156 -19.78 -10.60 -2.80
C GLN A 156 -21.17 -11.22 -2.82
N THR A 157 -21.47 -12.06 -3.81
CA THR A 157 -22.75 -12.78 -3.89
C THR A 157 -22.99 -13.69 -2.68
N PHE A 158 -21.97 -14.39 -2.19
CA PHE A 158 -22.10 -15.18 -0.96
C PHE A 158 -22.32 -14.30 0.27
N ALA A 159 -21.72 -13.11 0.31
CA ALA A 159 -21.95 -12.15 1.38
C ALA A 159 -23.41 -11.66 1.39
N ASP A 160 -23.98 -11.36 0.21
CA ASP A 160 -25.39 -10.97 0.04
C ASP A 160 -26.35 -12.07 0.53
N TYR A 161 -26.00 -13.35 0.31
CA TYR A 161 -26.74 -14.50 0.86
C TYR A 161 -26.41 -14.83 2.33
N GLY A 162 -25.66 -13.98 3.04
CA GLY A 162 -25.39 -14.11 4.46
C GLY A 162 -24.25 -15.07 4.83
N LEU A 163 -23.42 -15.51 3.87
CA LEU A 163 -22.23 -16.29 4.18
C LEU A 163 -21.17 -15.39 4.84
N GLY A 164 -20.81 -15.73 6.09
CA GLY A 164 -19.76 -15.03 6.83
C GLY A 164 -18.37 -15.18 6.18
N GLU A 165 -17.46 -14.27 6.54
CA GLU A 165 -16.12 -14.16 5.94
C GLU A 165 -15.22 -15.38 6.24
N GLY A 166 -15.53 -16.10 7.32
CA GLY A 166 -14.70 -17.21 7.81
C GLY A 166 -13.46 -16.69 8.51
N PHE A 167 -12.30 -17.28 8.22
CA PHE A 167 -11.01 -16.85 8.75
C PHE A 167 -10.12 -16.27 7.64
N PHE A 168 -9.20 -15.41 8.04
CA PHE A 168 -8.21 -14.80 7.17
C PHE A 168 -7.10 -15.78 6.81
N PHE A 169 -6.67 -15.74 5.55
CA PHE A 169 -5.42 -16.36 5.16
C PHE A 169 -4.76 -15.60 4.01
N ASN A 170 -3.43 -15.66 4.01
CA ASN A 170 -2.62 -15.04 2.98
C ASN A 170 -2.11 -16.12 2.03
N LEU A 171 -2.35 -15.95 0.74
CA LEU A 171 -1.97 -16.92 -0.28
C LEU A 171 -0.65 -16.50 -0.95
N PRO A 172 0.24 -17.47 -1.26
CA PRO A 172 1.42 -17.18 -2.08
C PRO A 172 0.99 -16.62 -3.43
N LEU A 173 1.63 -15.53 -3.87
CA LEU A 173 1.38 -14.78 -5.11
C LEU A 173 0.00 -14.08 -5.20
N LEU A 174 -1.08 -14.73 -4.74
CA LEU A 174 -2.45 -14.20 -4.82
C LEU A 174 -2.76 -13.17 -3.73
N GLY A 175 -1.99 -13.13 -2.64
CA GLY A 175 -2.13 -12.16 -1.57
C GLY A 175 -3.25 -12.49 -0.58
N PRO A 176 -3.78 -11.48 0.14
CA PRO A 176 -4.75 -11.68 1.21
C PRO A 176 -6.09 -12.23 0.68
N SER A 177 -6.73 -13.10 1.47
CA SER A 177 -8.06 -13.66 1.19
C SER A 177 -8.74 -14.07 2.51
N ASN A 178 -10.00 -14.47 2.42
CA ASN A 178 -10.73 -15.15 3.50
C ASN A 178 -11.44 -16.39 2.94
N GLY A 179 -12.07 -17.18 3.82
CA GLY A 179 -12.75 -18.42 3.45
C GLY A 179 -13.85 -18.24 2.40
N ARG A 180 -14.73 -17.26 2.60
CA ARG A 180 -15.81 -16.92 1.66
C ARG A 180 -15.26 -16.53 0.29
N ASP A 181 -14.33 -15.58 0.27
CA ASP A 181 -13.83 -15.01 -0.97
C ASP A 181 -12.94 -15.98 -1.74
N ALA A 182 -12.26 -16.92 -1.06
CA ALA A 182 -11.55 -18.00 -1.73
C ALA A 182 -12.52 -19.00 -2.39
N LEU A 183 -13.62 -19.36 -1.72
CA LEU A 183 -14.67 -20.15 -2.34
C LEU A 183 -15.28 -19.40 -3.54
N GLY A 184 -15.49 -18.08 -3.38
CA GLY A 184 -15.93 -17.20 -4.46
C GLY A 184 -15.02 -17.26 -5.69
N LYS A 185 -13.70 -17.14 -5.49
CA LYS A 185 -12.71 -17.25 -6.58
C LYS A 185 -12.76 -18.61 -7.30
N VAL A 186 -13.02 -19.71 -6.59
CA VAL A 186 -13.19 -21.04 -7.21
C VAL A 186 -14.45 -21.08 -8.06
N CYS A 187 -15.56 -20.52 -7.56
CA CYS A 187 -16.81 -20.41 -8.31
C CYS A 187 -16.72 -19.45 -9.50
N ASP A 188 -15.90 -18.40 -9.40
CA ASP A 188 -15.66 -17.42 -10.46
C ASP A 188 -14.88 -18.01 -11.65
N PHE A 189 -14.03 -19.01 -11.42
CA PHE A 189 -13.10 -19.55 -12.41
C PHE A 189 -13.74 -19.93 -13.77
N PRO A 190 -14.87 -20.68 -13.83
CA PRO A 190 -15.53 -21.00 -15.10
C PRO A 190 -16.25 -19.81 -15.75
N PHE A 191 -16.40 -18.66 -15.08
CA PHE A 191 -17.10 -17.47 -15.59
C PHE A 191 -16.16 -16.42 -16.20
N ASP A 192 -14.93 -16.81 -16.53
CA ASP A 192 -14.04 -16.05 -17.40
C ASP A 192 -14.12 -16.61 -18.83
N LEU A 193 -14.42 -15.77 -19.83
CA LEU A 193 -14.48 -16.19 -21.23
C LEU A 193 -13.15 -16.80 -21.72
N ALA A 194 -12.02 -16.36 -21.16
CA ALA A 194 -10.72 -16.90 -21.52
C ALA A 194 -10.61 -18.40 -21.25
N PHE A 195 -11.31 -18.90 -20.22
CA PHE A 195 -11.33 -20.32 -19.88
C PHE A 195 -11.96 -21.18 -21.00
N TRP A 196 -12.97 -20.66 -21.68
CA TRP A 196 -13.68 -21.36 -22.76
C TRP A 196 -13.10 -21.11 -24.15
N LEU A 197 -12.52 -19.93 -24.36
CA LEU A 197 -12.00 -19.50 -25.65
C LEU A 197 -10.60 -20.03 -25.96
N PHE A 198 -9.76 -20.23 -24.93
CA PHE A 198 -8.37 -20.63 -25.10
C PHE A 198 -8.13 -22.01 -24.46
N SER A 199 -7.23 -22.80 -25.05
CA SER A 199 -6.90 -24.14 -24.54
C SER A 199 -5.42 -24.48 -24.72
N GLY A 200 -4.90 -25.41 -23.92
CA GLY A 200 -3.49 -25.82 -23.93
C GLY A 200 -2.55 -24.63 -23.74
N ASP A 201 -1.50 -24.56 -24.57
CA ASP A 201 -0.47 -23.53 -24.49
C ASP A 201 -1.00 -22.11 -24.68
N THR A 202 -2.07 -21.94 -25.48
CA THR A 202 -2.69 -20.63 -25.70
C THR A 202 -3.36 -20.08 -24.45
N ALA A 203 -4.01 -20.94 -23.66
CA ALA A 203 -4.62 -20.55 -22.38
C ALA A 203 -3.55 -20.11 -21.37
N LEU A 204 -2.43 -20.82 -21.32
CA LEU A 204 -1.30 -20.46 -20.47
C LEU A 204 -0.68 -19.13 -20.90
N ALA A 205 -0.50 -18.92 -22.20
CA ALA A 205 0.03 -17.66 -22.74
C ALA A 205 -0.89 -16.48 -22.44
N VAL A 206 -2.20 -16.63 -22.67
CA VAL A 206 -3.19 -15.58 -22.37
C VAL A 206 -3.27 -15.32 -20.88
N GLY A 207 -3.36 -16.36 -20.04
CA GLY A 207 -3.38 -16.22 -18.59
C GLY A 207 -2.12 -15.54 -18.05
N GLY A 208 -0.94 -15.96 -18.54
CA GLY A 208 0.34 -15.36 -18.19
C GLY A 208 0.46 -13.90 -18.62
N LEU A 209 -0.01 -13.55 -19.82
CA LEU A 209 -0.03 -12.16 -20.30
C LEU A 209 -0.94 -11.29 -19.42
N ARG A 210 -2.16 -11.76 -19.13
CA ARG A 210 -3.16 -11.01 -18.33
C ARG A 210 -2.68 -10.83 -16.90
N GLY A 211 -2.27 -11.92 -16.24
CA GLY A 211 -1.75 -11.90 -14.87
C GLY A 211 -0.46 -11.10 -14.77
N GLY A 212 0.45 -11.27 -15.74
CA GLY A 212 1.70 -10.51 -15.83
C GLY A 212 1.47 -9.01 -15.98
N ASN A 213 0.54 -8.59 -16.86
CA ASN A 213 0.19 -7.18 -17.03
C ASN A 213 -0.44 -6.58 -15.77
N GLN A 214 -1.37 -7.31 -15.13
CA GLN A 214 -2.01 -6.87 -13.88
C GLN A 214 -1.00 -6.69 -12.76
N ILE A 215 -0.18 -7.71 -12.52
CA ILE A 215 0.84 -7.68 -11.46
C ILE A 215 1.91 -6.63 -11.77
N ALA A 216 2.33 -6.49 -13.03
CA ALA A 216 3.29 -5.47 -13.42
C ALA A 216 2.76 -4.06 -13.16
N GLY A 217 1.49 -3.79 -13.43
CA GLY A 217 0.85 -2.50 -13.14
C GLY A 217 0.82 -2.15 -11.65
N GLN A 218 0.76 -3.15 -10.77
CA GLN A 218 0.64 -2.95 -9.31
C GLN A 218 1.98 -3.07 -8.56
N ALA A 219 3.02 -3.62 -9.19
CA ALA A 219 4.26 -4.03 -8.54
C ALA A 219 4.96 -2.89 -7.76
N GLU A 220 5.07 -1.71 -8.37
CA GLU A 220 5.78 -0.59 -7.74
C GLU A 220 4.98 0.00 -6.57
N SER A 221 3.66 0.08 -6.68
CA SER A 221 2.77 0.53 -5.61
C SER A 221 2.76 -0.44 -4.43
N LEU A 222 2.69 -1.76 -4.71
CA LEU A 222 2.80 -2.80 -3.68
C LEU A 222 4.17 -2.77 -2.98
N HIS A 223 5.26 -2.65 -3.75
CA HIS A 223 6.60 -2.56 -3.18
C HIS A 223 6.72 -1.33 -2.26
N ARG A 224 6.22 -0.16 -2.69
CA ARG A 224 6.22 1.06 -1.86
C ARG A 224 5.40 0.90 -0.60
N PHE A 225 4.20 0.32 -0.70
CA PHE A 225 3.38 0.02 0.45
C PHE A 225 4.15 -0.83 1.45
N PHE A 226 4.71 -1.97 1.02
CA PHE A 226 5.48 -2.86 1.90
C PHE A 226 6.74 -2.22 2.47
N SER A 227 7.48 -1.44 1.69
CA SER A 227 8.69 -0.77 2.16
C SER A 227 8.40 0.41 3.08
N SER A 228 7.23 1.05 2.98
CA SER A 228 6.87 2.21 3.79
C SER A 228 6.41 1.87 5.21
N GLN A 229 6.01 0.62 5.44
CA GLN A 229 5.40 0.18 6.70
C GLN A 229 6.37 -0.72 7.45
N TYR A 230 6.50 -0.50 8.77
CA TYR A 230 7.32 -1.36 9.63
C TYR A 230 6.76 -2.80 9.69
N ASP A 231 5.46 -2.92 9.95
CA ASP A 231 4.73 -4.18 9.85
C ASP A 231 3.55 -4.01 8.88
N SER A 232 3.75 -4.43 7.63
CA SER A 232 2.69 -4.36 6.63
C SER A 232 1.64 -5.46 6.78
N TYR A 233 1.85 -6.49 7.61
CA TYR A 233 0.93 -7.61 7.70
C TYR A 233 -0.42 -7.23 8.32
N PRO A 234 -0.50 -6.63 9.54
CA PRO A 234 -1.76 -6.19 10.12
C PRO A 234 -2.51 -5.20 9.23
N LEU A 235 -1.79 -4.28 8.58
CA LEU A 235 -2.37 -3.32 7.65
C LEU A 235 -2.94 -3.99 6.40
N THR A 236 -2.23 -4.96 5.81
CA THR A 236 -2.72 -5.73 4.66
C THR A 236 -4.00 -6.48 5.02
N LYS A 237 -4.03 -7.10 6.20
CA LYS A 237 -5.18 -7.83 6.72
C LYS A 237 -6.38 -6.92 6.95
N ALA A 238 -6.18 -5.80 7.65
CA ALA A 238 -7.22 -4.81 7.93
C ALA A 238 -7.77 -4.19 6.65
N PHE A 239 -6.88 -3.75 5.75
CA PHE A 239 -7.25 -3.18 4.46
C PHE A 239 -8.06 -4.15 3.61
N HIS A 240 -7.59 -5.41 3.48
CA HIS A 240 -8.34 -6.44 2.76
C HIS A 240 -9.73 -6.65 3.38
N THR A 241 -9.81 -6.81 4.70
CA THR A 241 -11.08 -7.01 5.41
C THR A 241 -12.05 -5.86 5.10
N TRP A 242 -11.59 -4.63 5.25
CA TRP A 242 -12.42 -3.44 5.03
C TRP A 242 -12.85 -3.30 3.57
N CYS A 243 -11.93 -3.46 2.61
CA CYS A 243 -12.29 -3.40 1.19
C CYS A 243 -13.34 -4.47 0.83
N ARG A 244 -13.24 -5.68 1.39
CA ARG A 244 -14.22 -6.74 1.13
C ARG A 244 -15.56 -6.48 1.82
N LYS A 245 -15.59 -5.91 3.02
CA LYS A 245 -16.81 -5.45 3.68
C LYS A 245 -17.49 -4.33 2.88
N ALA A 246 -16.72 -3.33 2.45
CA ALA A 246 -17.22 -2.21 1.65
C ALA A 246 -17.78 -2.68 0.30
N GLN A 247 -17.11 -3.63 -0.36
CA GLN A 247 -17.61 -4.25 -1.59
C GLN A 247 -18.89 -5.06 -1.36
N ALA A 248 -18.92 -5.90 -0.33
CA ALA A 248 -20.10 -6.69 0.01
C ALA A 248 -21.32 -5.82 0.40
N ALA A 249 -21.09 -4.63 0.95
CA ALA A 249 -22.13 -3.69 1.35
C ALA A 249 -22.50 -2.68 0.26
N ASP A 250 -21.91 -2.77 -0.94
CA ASP A 250 -22.04 -1.75 -2.00
C ASP A 250 -21.79 -0.32 -1.53
N TYR A 251 -20.83 -0.16 -0.62
CA TYR A 251 -20.59 1.13 0.01
C TYR A 251 -20.15 2.16 -1.03
N GLN A 252 -21.03 3.12 -1.30
CA GLN A 252 -20.71 4.26 -2.14
C GLN A 252 -20.14 5.38 -1.27
N LEU A 253 -19.01 5.93 -1.70
CA LEU A 253 -18.46 7.11 -1.06
C LEU A 253 -19.48 8.26 -1.20
N PRO A 254 -19.82 8.94 -0.09
CA PRO A 254 -20.74 10.06 -0.16
C PRO A 254 -20.18 11.16 -1.07
N ASP A 255 -21.04 11.75 -1.90
CA ASP A 255 -20.70 12.92 -2.71
C ASP A 255 -20.25 14.06 -1.79
N SER A 256 -18.97 14.44 -1.87
CA SER A 256 -18.45 15.60 -1.15
C SER A 256 -18.75 16.86 -1.96
N PRO A 257 -19.55 17.82 -1.46
CA PRO A 257 -19.99 19.00 -2.21
C PRO A 257 -18.88 20.06 -2.41
N GLY A 258 -17.70 19.87 -1.84
CA GLY A 258 -16.51 20.68 -2.13
C GLY A 258 -15.55 19.89 -2.99
N ASP A 259 -14.68 20.57 -3.75
CA ASP A 259 -13.50 19.96 -4.36
C ASP A 259 -12.69 19.30 -3.24
N PRO A 260 -12.76 17.95 -3.06
CA PRO A 260 -12.04 17.28 -1.98
C PRO A 260 -10.53 17.51 -2.15
N ASP A 261 -10.08 17.89 -3.34
CA ASP A 261 -8.67 18.03 -3.72
C ASP A 261 -8.07 19.39 -3.28
N GLN A 262 -8.89 20.39 -2.97
CA GLN A 262 -8.41 21.71 -2.52
C GLN A 262 -8.16 21.82 -1.02
N SER A 263 -8.92 21.08 -0.20
CA SER A 263 -8.77 21.13 1.27
C SER A 263 -8.49 19.75 1.87
N PHE A 264 -9.23 18.72 1.49
CA PHE A 264 -9.06 17.38 2.08
C PHE A 264 -7.84 16.65 1.55
N GLY A 265 -7.48 16.77 0.27
CA GLY A 265 -6.31 16.10 -0.31
C GLY A 265 -5.00 16.46 0.40
N TYR A 266 -4.79 17.75 0.70
CA TYR A 266 -3.62 18.19 1.46
C TYR A 266 -3.75 17.97 2.97
N MET A 267 -4.95 18.08 3.55
CA MET A 267 -5.19 17.72 4.96
C MET A 267 -4.96 16.23 5.23
N LEU A 268 -5.28 15.38 4.27
CA LEU A 268 -5.05 13.93 4.29
C LEU A 268 -3.65 13.55 3.76
N LEU A 269 -2.85 14.53 3.33
CA LEU A 269 -1.50 14.34 2.80
C LEU A 269 -1.47 13.27 1.68
N GLN A 270 -2.37 13.38 0.71
CA GLN A 270 -2.43 12.52 -0.48
C GLN A 270 -2.02 13.30 -1.75
N PRO A 271 -1.25 12.68 -2.66
CA PRO A 271 -0.89 13.31 -3.92
C PRO A 271 -2.12 13.41 -4.85
N ARG A 272 -2.17 14.45 -5.68
CA ARG A 272 -3.20 14.66 -6.71
C ARG A 272 -3.06 13.64 -7.83
N ASP A 273 -1.84 13.43 -8.33
CA ASP A 273 -1.53 12.31 -9.20
C ASP A 273 -1.21 11.07 -8.32
N PRO A 274 -2.06 10.02 -8.30
CA PRO A 274 -1.81 8.83 -7.48
C PRO A 274 -0.52 8.10 -7.87
N ASP A 275 -0.08 8.28 -9.11
CA ASP A 275 1.17 7.72 -9.65
C ASP A 275 2.35 8.69 -9.52
N TYR A 276 2.16 9.87 -8.92
CA TYR A 276 3.21 10.88 -8.77
C TYR A 276 4.44 10.30 -8.08
N GLY A 277 4.20 9.45 -7.09
CA GLY A 277 5.24 8.74 -6.37
C GLY A 277 6.18 8.02 -7.34
N LEU A 278 5.67 7.37 -8.39
CA LEU A 278 6.45 6.56 -9.33
C LEU A 278 7.56 7.36 -10.03
N ARG A 279 7.44 8.69 -10.06
CA ARG A 279 8.45 9.61 -10.63
C ARG A 279 9.69 9.78 -9.74
N ALA A 280 9.63 9.32 -8.50
CA ALA A 280 10.70 9.42 -7.52
C ALA A 280 12.02 8.76 -7.98
N ARG A 281 13.14 9.38 -7.62
CA ARG A 281 14.49 8.81 -7.74
C ARG A 281 14.97 8.38 -6.36
N ASN A 282 15.09 7.07 -6.15
CA ASN A 282 15.65 6.48 -4.94
C ASN A 282 17.17 6.42 -5.02
N ARG A 283 17.87 6.90 -4.00
CA ARG A 283 19.33 6.93 -3.91
C ARG A 283 19.77 6.54 -2.50
N THR A 284 21.05 6.20 -2.34
CA THR A 284 21.63 5.85 -1.04
C THR A 284 22.98 6.52 -0.86
N VAL A 285 23.28 6.96 0.37
CA VAL A 285 24.53 7.65 0.72
C VAL A 285 25.23 6.99 1.89
N GLN A 286 26.55 7.12 1.95
CA GLN A 286 27.31 6.70 3.12
C GLN A 286 27.30 7.82 4.16
N VAL A 287 26.92 7.53 5.40
CA VAL A 287 26.90 8.51 6.50
C VAL A 287 27.97 8.13 7.52
N GLY A 288 28.94 9.02 7.73
CA GLY A 288 30.03 8.82 8.68
C GLY A 288 30.74 7.47 8.49
N THR A 289 30.90 6.73 9.58
CA THR A 289 31.52 5.39 9.60
C THR A 289 30.51 4.25 9.59
N ALA A 290 29.23 4.52 9.30
CA ALA A 290 28.22 3.47 9.26
C ALA A 290 28.59 2.38 8.23
N THR A 291 28.16 1.14 8.45
CA THR A 291 28.44 0.02 7.53
C THR A 291 27.43 -0.04 6.39
N SER A 292 26.22 0.44 6.61
CA SER A 292 25.13 0.46 5.64
C SER A 292 24.94 1.87 5.05
N ARG A 293 24.23 1.96 3.92
CA ARG A 293 24.00 3.21 3.19
C ARG A 293 22.60 3.74 3.48
N LEU A 294 22.51 4.97 3.95
CA LEU A 294 21.24 5.65 4.24
C LEU A 294 20.46 5.91 2.94
N PRO A 295 19.23 5.42 2.81
CA PRO A 295 18.39 5.69 1.65
C PRO A 295 17.72 7.07 1.75
N TYR A 296 17.59 7.72 0.59
CA TYR A 296 16.81 8.94 0.44
C TYR A 296 16.05 8.93 -0.89
N THR A 297 14.94 9.65 -0.91
CA THR A 297 14.10 9.82 -2.11
C THR A 297 14.26 11.25 -2.62
N CYS A 298 14.29 11.44 -3.93
CA CYS A 298 14.28 12.79 -4.50
C CYS A 298 13.40 12.91 -5.75
N TYR A 299 12.90 14.11 -5.95
CA TYR A 299 12.09 14.54 -7.09
C TYR A 299 12.78 15.76 -7.71
N PRO A 300 13.78 15.52 -8.59
CA PRO A 300 14.55 16.60 -9.20
C PRO A 300 13.72 17.31 -10.28
N VAL A 301 13.79 18.64 -10.27
CA VAL A 301 13.15 19.51 -11.27
C VAL A 301 14.23 20.13 -12.15
N LYS A 302 14.00 20.18 -13.47
CA LYS A 302 14.90 20.88 -14.40
C LYS A 302 14.77 22.38 -14.17
N GLU A 303 15.89 23.09 -14.06
CA GLU A 303 15.92 24.54 -13.79
C GLU A 303 15.19 24.92 -12.49
N ALA A 304 15.36 24.10 -11.44
CA ALA A 304 14.72 24.35 -10.15
C ALA A 304 15.15 25.70 -9.54
N ARG A 305 14.21 26.37 -8.88
CA ARG A 305 14.43 27.62 -8.15
C ARG A 305 15.16 27.41 -6.82
N GLY A 306 15.11 26.19 -6.30
CA GLY A 306 15.66 25.82 -5.01
C GLY A 306 15.43 24.35 -4.70
N ILE A 307 15.98 23.91 -3.58
CA ILE A 307 15.86 22.56 -3.03
C ILE A 307 15.09 22.65 -1.71
N VAL A 308 14.14 21.74 -1.51
CA VAL A 308 13.45 21.57 -0.22
C VAL A 308 13.71 20.17 0.31
N VAL A 309 14.23 20.09 1.53
CA VAL A 309 14.37 18.82 2.25
C VAL A 309 13.15 18.62 3.15
N ILE A 310 12.49 17.48 3.03
CA ILE A 310 11.33 17.09 3.83
C ILE A 310 11.75 16.13 4.93
N LEU A 311 11.42 16.49 6.18
CA LEU A 311 11.51 15.65 7.37
C LEU A 311 10.09 15.22 7.81
N PRO A 312 9.73 13.94 7.65
CA PRO A 312 8.40 13.47 8.01
C PRO A 312 8.21 13.33 9.53
N GLY A 313 6.95 13.18 9.93
CA GLY A 313 6.53 13.00 11.33
C GLY A 313 6.97 11.68 11.97
N LEU A 314 6.41 11.37 13.15
CA LEU A 314 6.74 10.18 13.93
C LEU A 314 6.59 8.90 13.10
N GLY A 315 7.67 8.11 12.97
CA GLY A 315 7.68 6.86 12.20
C GLY A 315 7.49 7.02 10.68
N GLY A 316 7.37 8.25 10.17
CA GLY A 316 7.07 8.51 8.78
C GLY A 316 8.19 8.08 7.83
N HIS A 317 7.80 7.48 6.69
CA HIS A 317 8.73 6.99 5.68
C HIS A 317 8.86 7.96 4.50
N ARG A 318 10.05 8.07 3.90
CA ARG A 318 10.36 8.87 2.69
C ARG A 318 9.60 8.47 1.41
N LEU A 319 8.84 7.38 1.46
CA LEU A 319 8.01 6.86 0.36
C LEU A 319 6.51 6.96 0.67
N SER A 320 6.15 7.55 1.81
CA SER A 320 4.75 7.72 2.21
C SER A 320 4.00 8.65 1.26
N ASN A 321 2.67 8.50 1.24
CA ASN A 321 1.79 9.37 0.45
C ASN A 321 1.96 10.84 0.86
N GLY A 322 2.15 11.14 2.15
CA GLY A 322 2.33 12.52 2.59
C GLY A 322 3.61 13.19 2.12
N VAL A 323 4.71 12.45 2.09
CA VAL A 323 5.94 12.95 1.47
C VAL A 323 5.73 13.15 -0.02
N THR A 324 5.02 12.25 -0.68
CA THR A 324 4.73 12.31 -2.13
C THR A 324 3.83 13.51 -2.48
N ALA A 325 2.80 13.77 -1.67
CA ALA A 325 1.87 14.88 -1.83
C ALA A 325 2.57 16.24 -1.69
N LEU A 326 3.42 16.37 -0.66
CA LEU A 326 4.25 17.56 -0.48
C LEU A 326 5.27 17.71 -1.61
N ALA A 327 5.85 16.60 -2.07
CA ALA A 327 6.79 16.64 -3.19
C ALA A 327 6.12 17.14 -4.46
N GLU A 328 4.92 16.66 -4.78
CA GLU A 328 4.12 17.13 -5.91
C GLU A 328 3.80 18.61 -5.83
N LEU A 329 3.31 19.07 -4.66
CA LEU A 329 3.01 20.48 -4.43
C LEU A 329 4.25 21.36 -4.66
N LEU A 330 5.39 20.99 -4.09
CA LEU A 330 6.62 21.77 -4.21
C LEU A 330 7.22 21.73 -5.62
N ASN A 331 7.13 20.59 -6.32
CA ASN A 331 7.54 20.47 -7.72
C ASN A 331 6.68 21.37 -8.61
N SER A 332 5.37 21.50 -8.33
CA SER A 332 4.50 22.43 -9.07
C SER A 332 4.95 23.90 -8.93
N ALA A 333 5.68 24.24 -7.87
CA ALA A 333 6.30 25.55 -7.65
C ALA A 333 7.75 25.67 -8.17
N GLN A 334 8.22 24.69 -8.95
CA GLN A 334 9.59 24.57 -9.45
C GLN A 334 10.67 24.45 -8.37
N LEU A 335 10.37 23.70 -7.31
CA LEU A 335 11.33 23.33 -6.27
C LEU A 335 11.68 21.84 -6.40
N SER A 336 12.98 21.53 -6.39
CA SER A 336 13.44 20.15 -6.27
C SER A 336 13.23 19.67 -4.85
N VAL A 337 12.82 18.41 -4.69
CA VAL A 337 12.48 17.87 -3.36
C VAL A 337 13.37 16.70 -3.01
N ILE A 338 13.85 16.69 -1.77
CA ILE A 338 14.57 15.58 -1.14
C ILE A 338 13.75 15.15 0.08
N ALA A 339 13.63 13.86 0.31
CA ALA A 339 12.99 13.31 1.50
C ALA A 339 13.85 12.20 2.10
N ILE A 340 14.05 12.29 3.42
CA ILE A 340 14.62 11.23 4.25
C ILE A 340 13.55 10.74 5.22
N SER A 341 13.66 9.49 5.66
CA SER A 341 12.71 8.93 6.63
C SER A 341 12.90 9.58 8.00
N SER A 342 11.86 9.49 8.84
CA SER A 342 11.86 10.02 10.20
C SER A 342 13.03 9.49 11.02
N SER A 343 13.55 10.27 11.98
CA SER A 343 14.61 9.81 12.87
C SER A 343 14.23 8.55 13.66
N LEU A 344 12.92 8.34 13.86
CA LEU A 344 12.37 7.16 14.54
C LEU A 344 11.90 6.06 13.57
N SER A 345 12.26 6.15 12.28
CA SER A 345 11.99 5.11 11.28
C SER A 345 13.19 4.18 11.11
N PRO A 346 12.98 2.84 11.06
CA PRO A 346 14.08 1.89 10.81
C PRO A 346 14.79 2.11 9.47
N ASP A 347 14.09 2.63 8.45
CA ASP A 347 14.68 3.04 7.15
C ASP A 347 15.69 4.20 7.30
N TYR A 348 15.77 4.82 8.49
CA TYR A 348 16.74 5.86 8.81
C TYR A 348 17.76 5.36 9.86
N PHE A 349 17.32 5.02 11.07
CA PHE A 349 18.26 4.83 12.20
C PHE A 349 19.11 3.57 12.10
N LEU A 350 18.69 2.54 11.34
CA LEU A 350 19.53 1.35 11.08
C LEU A 350 20.75 1.65 10.17
N HIS A 351 20.79 2.85 9.59
CA HIS A 351 21.86 3.32 8.72
C HIS A 351 22.78 4.36 9.37
N LEU A 352 22.61 4.59 10.67
CA LEU A 352 23.45 5.48 11.47
C LEU A 352 24.46 4.69 12.32
N PRO A 353 25.54 5.33 12.80
CA PRO A 353 26.49 4.69 13.71
C PRO A 353 25.81 4.20 15.01
N GLU A 354 26.20 3.02 15.51
CA GLU A 354 25.59 2.36 16.70
C GLU A 354 25.64 3.20 18.00
N ALA A 355 26.47 4.24 18.05
CA ALA A 355 26.78 4.99 19.27
C ALA A 355 25.64 5.90 19.78
N ALA A 356 24.49 5.97 19.10
CA ALA A 356 23.39 6.85 19.50
C ALA A 356 22.02 6.29 19.08
N PRO A 357 21.32 5.53 19.96
CA PRO A 357 19.99 5.04 19.67
C PRO A 357 19.01 6.20 19.46
N PRO A 358 18.01 6.02 18.58
CA PRO A 358 17.03 7.07 18.27
C PRO A 358 16.15 7.40 19.48
N GLY A 359 15.67 8.64 19.58
CA GLY A 359 14.68 9.06 20.58
C GLY A 359 15.15 10.18 21.52
N TYR A 360 16.43 10.54 21.48
CA TYR A 360 16.94 11.71 22.18
C TYR A 360 17.25 12.82 21.17
N PHE A 361 16.25 13.69 20.94
CA PHE A 361 16.23 14.65 19.83
C PHE A 361 17.48 15.52 19.69
N LEU A 362 18.07 15.96 20.80
CA LEU A 362 19.31 16.76 20.79
C LEU A 362 20.49 15.99 20.19
N SER A 363 20.67 14.71 20.56
CA SER A 363 21.70 13.86 19.96
C SER A 363 21.32 13.42 18.55
N ASP A 364 20.03 13.15 18.30
CA ASP A 364 19.53 12.77 16.97
C ASP A 364 19.82 13.87 15.94
N CYS A 365 19.74 15.15 16.32
CA CYS A 365 20.04 16.27 15.43
C CYS A 365 21.50 16.28 14.97
N ARG A 366 22.47 15.91 15.82
CA ARG A 366 23.88 15.81 15.41
C ARG A 366 24.10 14.73 14.35
N GLN A 367 23.41 13.60 14.48
CA GLN A 367 23.43 12.54 13.47
C GLN A 367 22.73 12.99 12.19
N MET A 368 21.60 13.69 12.32
CA MET A 368 20.84 14.26 11.22
C MET A 368 21.67 15.27 10.41
N VAL A 369 22.53 16.07 11.04
CA VAL A 369 23.45 16.96 10.33
C VAL A 369 24.35 16.17 9.37
N GLN A 370 24.97 15.09 9.85
CA GLN A 370 25.84 14.25 9.01
C GLN A 370 25.07 13.60 7.86
N ALA A 371 23.87 13.09 8.14
CA ALA A 371 22.99 12.50 7.13
C ALA A 371 22.61 13.53 6.05
N LEU A 372 22.15 14.72 6.46
CA LEU A 372 21.72 15.79 5.56
C LEU A 372 22.87 16.34 4.72
N GLN A 373 24.07 16.48 5.28
CA GLN A 373 25.26 16.88 4.53
C GLN A 373 25.58 15.87 3.43
N ALA A 374 25.58 14.57 3.75
CA ALA A 374 25.87 13.51 2.77
C ALA A 374 24.79 13.45 1.66
N VAL A 375 23.51 13.55 2.04
CA VAL A 375 22.39 13.55 1.09
C VAL A 375 22.44 14.76 0.17
N LEU A 376 22.64 15.97 0.70
CA LEU A 376 22.70 17.19 -0.10
C LEU A 376 23.91 17.21 -1.02
N ALA A 377 25.08 16.74 -0.56
CA ALA A 377 26.26 16.63 -1.41
C ALA A 377 26.03 15.68 -2.60
N ASP A 378 25.48 14.49 -2.34
CA ASP A 378 25.16 13.52 -3.39
C ASP A 378 24.09 14.05 -4.37
N PHE A 379 23.04 14.70 -3.87
CA PHE A 379 21.99 15.27 -4.72
C PHE A 379 22.54 16.38 -5.62
N ARG A 380 23.27 17.35 -5.05
CA ARG A 380 23.84 18.48 -5.79
C ARG A 380 24.80 18.02 -6.87
N GLN A 381 25.68 17.08 -6.54
CA GLN A 381 26.60 16.47 -7.49
C GLN A 381 25.86 15.76 -8.63
N LYS A 382 24.79 15.01 -8.31
CA LYS A 382 24.10 14.18 -9.30
C LYS A 382 23.21 14.98 -10.24
N PHE A 383 22.59 16.05 -9.75
CA PHE A 383 21.60 16.84 -10.48
C PHE A 383 22.10 18.25 -10.84
N ALA A 384 23.41 18.51 -10.71
CA ALA A 384 24.06 19.79 -11.03
C ALA A 384 23.36 20.99 -10.36
N ALA A 385 23.09 20.86 -9.05
CA ALA A 385 22.31 21.82 -8.26
C ALA A 385 23.17 22.57 -7.21
N ASP A 386 24.47 22.70 -7.45
CA ASP A 386 25.45 23.21 -6.46
C ASP A 386 25.13 24.63 -5.95
N SER A 387 24.54 25.49 -6.79
CA SER A 387 24.23 26.88 -6.48
C SER A 387 22.80 27.12 -5.97
N GLN A 388 21.97 26.08 -5.89
CA GLN A 388 20.56 26.26 -5.53
C GLN A 388 20.39 26.48 -4.01
N PRO A 389 19.56 27.46 -3.61
CA PRO A 389 19.21 27.65 -2.22
C PRO A 389 18.50 26.41 -1.68
N CYS A 390 18.75 26.09 -0.40
CA CYS A 390 18.17 24.94 0.25
C CYS A 390 17.29 25.38 1.42
N SER A 391 16.07 24.87 1.49
CA SER A 391 15.13 25.09 2.59
C SER A 391 14.83 23.76 3.30
N LEU A 392 14.55 23.81 4.59
CA LEU A 392 14.19 22.66 5.41
C LEU A 392 12.73 22.73 5.80
N LEU A 393 11.97 21.68 5.50
CA LEU A 393 10.56 21.53 5.84
C LEU A 393 10.39 20.31 6.72
N GLY A 394 9.80 20.49 7.90
CA GLY A 394 9.40 19.40 8.77
C GLY A 394 7.93 19.50 9.17
N PHE A 395 7.27 18.35 9.37
CA PHE A 395 5.92 18.30 9.93
C PHE A 395 5.84 17.33 11.11
N SER A 396 5.01 17.65 12.12
CA SER A 396 4.87 16.87 13.36
C SER A 396 6.25 16.68 14.04
N LEU A 397 6.70 15.44 14.30
CA LEU A 397 8.04 15.18 14.84
C LEU A 397 9.17 15.75 13.96
N GLY A 398 9.02 15.72 12.64
CA GLY A 398 9.98 16.31 11.71
C GLY A 398 10.07 17.83 11.85
N ALA A 399 8.99 18.49 12.27
CA ALA A 399 8.99 19.91 12.58
C ALA A 399 9.79 20.21 13.85
N LEU A 400 9.71 19.34 14.87
CA LEU A 400 10.56 19.44 16.06
C LEU A 400 12.05 19.28 15.68
N ASN A 401 12.38 18.27 14.86
CA ASN A 401 13.74 18.09 14.34
C ASN A 401 14.21 19.32 13.54
N THR A 402 13.31 19.95 12.77
CA THR A 402 13.62 21.19 12.03
C THR A 402 13.99 22.34 12.97
N LEU A 403 13.27 22.49 14.09
CA LEU A 403 13.57 23.53 15.09
C LEU A 403 14.91 23.29 15.80
N TYR A 404 15.19 22.05 16.22
CA TYR A 404 16.48 21.72 16.83
C TYR A 404 17.65 21.86 15.86
N LEU A 405 17.47 21.48 14.59
CA LEU A 405 18.48 21.70 13.55
C LEU A 405 18.74 23.18 13.32
N ALA A 406 17.68 24.01 13.29
CA ALA A 406 17.83 25.46 13.14
C ALA A 406 18.65 26.05 14.29
N ASP A 407 18.36 25.67 15.55
CA ASP A 407 19.11 26.10 16.73
C ASP A 407 20.59 25.66 16.66
N LEU A 408 20.84 24.40 16.31
CA LEU A 408 22.20 23.84 16.21
C LEU A 408 23.02 24.50 15.09
N ILE A 409 22.38 24.86 13.96
CA ILE A 409 22.99 25.64 12.88
C ILE A 409 23.29 27.07 13.34
N CYS A 410 22.36 27.73 14.03
CA CYS A 410 22.57 29.07 14.59
C CYS A 410 23.72 29.13 15.60
N GLN A 411 23.93 28.06 16.36
CA GLN A 411 25.05 27.93 17.32
C GLN A 411 26.39 27.61 16.63
N GLY A 412 26.41 27.34 15.32
CA GLY A 412 27.62 26.99 14.58
C GLY A 412 28.10 25.54 14.79
N GLU A 413 27.29 24.69 15.40
CA GLU A 413 27.63 23.28 15.67
C GLU A 413 27.35 22.34 14.47
N ALA A 414 26.75 22.86 13.39
CA ALA A 414 26.33 22.07 12.22
C ALA A 414 27.35 21.98 11.08
N GLY A 415 28.58 22.48 11.29
CA GLY A 415 29.62 22.51 10.27
C GLY A 415 29.20 23.31 9.02
N ALA A 416 29.30 22.70 7.83
CA ALA A 416 28.98 23.36 6.56
C ALA A 416 27.49 23.32 6.19
N LEU A 417 26.63 22.70 7.01
CA LEU A 417 25.21 22.59 6.72
C LEU A 417 24.52 23.93 6.97
N GLN A 418 23.83 24.44 5.95
CA GLN A 418 23.11 25.72 6.00
C GLN A 418 21.80 25.60 5.22
N PHE A 419 20.74 26.21 5.75
CA PHE A 419 19.45 26.36 5.08
C PHE A 419 19.04 27.84 5.08
N GLU A 420 18.41 28.28 4.01
CA GLU A 420 17.92 29.65 3.85
C GLU A 420 16.60 29.87 4.61
N HIS A 421 15.72 28.89 4.56
CA HIS A 421 14.42 28.93 5.21
C HIS A 421 14.14 27.64 5.97
N TYR A 422 13.43 27.77 7.10
CA TYR A 422 12.97 26.67 7.93
C TYR A 422 11.44 26.76 8.04
N LEU A 423 10.74 25.67 7.73
CA LEU A 423 9.30 25.55 7.87
C LEU A 423 8.98 24.39 8.81
N ALA A 424 8.49 24.71 10.01
CA ALA A 424 8.07 23.76 11.02
C ALA A 424 6.53 23.73 11.11
N ILE A 425 5.91 22.66 10.60
CA ILE A 425 4.45 22.50 10.57
C ILE A 425 3.99 21.66 11.76
N ASN A 426 3.15 22.22 12.62
CA ASN A 426 2.58 21.55 13.78
C ASN A 426 3.62 20.81 14.66
N PRO A 427 4.69 21.49 15.13
CA PRO A 427 5.66 20.86 16.02
C PRO A 427 5.00 20.54 17.37
N PRO A 428 5.25 19.35 17.97
CA PRO A 428 4.82 19.08 19.33
C PRO A 428 5.51 20.04 20.29
N LYS A 429 4.72 20.83 21.03
CA LYS A 429 5.24 21.74 22.07
C LYS A 429 5.88 20.97 23.22
N ASP A 430 5.23 19.87 23.62
CA ASP A 430 5.69 18.95 24.66
C ASP A 430 5.47 17.53 24.15
N VAL A 431 6.57 16.81 23.92
CA VAL A 431 6.54 15.45 23.36
C VAL A 431 5.90 14.48 24.36
N PHE A 432 6.15 14.65 25.65
CA PHE A 432 5.61 13.76 26.67
C PHE A 432 4.11 13.97 26.82
N ALA A 433 3.65 15.22 26.89
CA ALA A 433 2.23 15.53 26.88
C ALA A 433 1.55 15.06 25.60
N ALA A 434 2.20 15.17 24.44
CA ALA A 434 1.65 14.68 23.17
C ALA A 434 1.50 13.15 23.18
N LEU A 435 2.48 12.40 23.68
CA LEU A 435 2.39 10.95 23.84
C LEU A 435 1.29 10.56 24.83
N GLN A 436 1.18 11.26 25.98
CA GLN A 436 0.09 11.03 26.93
C GLN A 436 -1.29 11.27 26.30
N ARG A 437 -1.44 12.30 25.45
CA ARG A 437 -2.70 12.54 24.72
C ARG A 437 -3.02 11.44 23.72
N ILE A 438 -2.01 10.86 23.08
CA ILE A 438 -2.18 9.70 22.19
C ILE A 438 -2.66 8.50 23.02
N ASP A 439 -2.01 8.21 24.15
CA ASP A 439 -2.41 7.13 25.04
C ASP A 439 -3.85 7.32 25.56
N GLU A 440 -4.20 8.55 25.97
CA GLU A 440 -5.56 8.91 26.36
C GLU A 440 -6.56 8.65 25.22
N PHE A 441 -6.22 9.02 23.99
CA PHE A 441 -7.09 8.83 22.82
C PHE A 441 -7.34 7.34 22.53
N PHE A 442 -6.29 6.51 22.60
CA PHE A 442 -6.43 5.06 22.45
C PHE A 442 -7.22 4.41 23.59
N ALA A 443 -7.18 5.00 24.79
CA ALA A 443 -7.96 4.55 25.95
C ALA A 443 -9.39 5.15 25.99
N LEU A 444 -9.77 6.07 25.09
CA LEU A 444 -11.11 6.67 25.09
C LEU A 444 -12.23 5.63 24.97
N PRO A 445 -12.15 4.63 24.07
CA PRO A 445 -13.19 3.62 23.95
C PRO A 445 -13.42 2.84 25.23
N GLU A 446 -12.37 2.56 26.00
CA GLU A 446 -12.44 1.87 27.29
C GLU A 446 -13.23 2.66 28.36
N ARG A 447 -13.42 3.96 28.14
CA ARG A 447 -14.13 4.86 29.06
C ARG A 447 -15.60 5.08 28.66
N TRP A 448 -16.05 4.56 27.52
CA TRP A 448 -17.45 4.67 27.10
C TRP A 448 -18.36 3.71 27.91
N PRO A 449 -19.62 4.10 28.20
CA PRO A 449 -20.60 3.16 28.74
C PRO A 449 -20.78 1.95 27.81
N GLU A 450 -21.01 0.76 28.36
CA GLU A 450 -21.14 -0.49 27.58
C GLU A 450 -22.19 -0.40 26.46
N GLU A 451 -23.31 0.28 26.70
CA GLU A 451 -24.36 0.51 25.68
C GLU A 451 -23.87 1.37 24.50
N GLU A 452 -23.03 2.38 24.75
CA GLU A 452 -22.46 3.24 23.70
C GLU A 452 -21.39 2.50 22.90
N GLN A 453 -20.60 1.65 23.56
CA GLN A 453 -19.65 0.76 22.89
C GLN A 453 -20.39 -0.22 21.96
N GLN A 454 -21.45 -0.88 22.46
CA GLN A 454 -22.26 -1.80 21.66
C GLN A 454 -22.93 -1.11 20.47
N ARG A 455 -23.57 0.06 20.68
CA ARG A 455 -24.21 0.80 19.60
C ARG A 455 -23.22 1.18 18.49
N ARG A 456 -22.01 1.65 18.86
CA ARG A 456 -20.99 2.04 17.87
C ARG A 456 -20.36 0.84 17.16
N LEU A 457 -20.31 -0.33 17.81
CA LEU A 457 -19.91 -1.58 17.15
C LEU A 457 -20.97 -2.04 16.14
N GLU A 458 -22.25 -1.74 16.37
CA GLU A 458 -23.34 -2.05 15.43
C GLU A 458 -23.43 -1.06 14.24
N GLU A 459 -22.86 0.15 14.37
CA GLU A 459 -22.80 1.17 13.32
C GLU A 459 -21.63 1.00 12.32
N ILE A 460 -20.69 0.07 12.59
CA ILE A 460 -19.48 -0.24 11.80
C ILE A 460 -19.64 -1.58 11.09
#